data_AF-A0AA38Z0I0-F1
#
_entry.id   AF-A0AA38Z0I0-F1
#
_cell.length_a   1.000
_cell.length_b   1.000
_cell.length_c   1.000
_cell.angle_alpha   90.00
_cell.angle_beta   90.00
_cell.angle_gamma   90.00
#
_symmetry.space_group_name_H-M   'P 1'
#
loop_
_entity.id
_entity.type
_entity.pdbx_description
1 polymer ?
#
loop_
_entity_poly.entity_id
_entity_poly.type
_entity_poly.pdbx_seq_one_letter_code
_entity_poly.pdbx_strand_id
1 'polypeptide(L)'
;MGNEVLSTANKLLIASLVPAMQTLHTALAAVSLDRRIKVSTPHSLGILSTSSPPSTGKFRQGYDVHVLKPLLSFLRATNSPFMINPYPFFGYSAETLDYALFRPNSGVLDENTQRVYTNMLDAQLDAVFSALKILGFTDVEIVIAETGWPSDGDEGQVGVDVESAAEYNGNLREHVMSGVGTPLMPNRTFETYIFALFNENLKPGPLCEKHFGLFQPDLTPVYDIGIMRPTARASIPWSPAPAAAPQLGPAPQQLPKDGKQWCLPQSDAHSDALQKNIDYVCGLGLDCKPIQEGGACFIPDTVRAHAAYAMNAYYQATGGSESDCDFEQTGALTDVDPSYGRCKYLGQ
;
A
#
# COMPACT_ATOMS: atom_id res chain seq x y z
N MET A 1 -17.91 -7.81 12.60
CA MET A 1 -17.46 -8.41 13.87
C MET A 1 -16.15 -9.11 13.56
N GLY A 2 -15.04 -8.58 14.07
CA GLY A 2 -13.70 -8.95 13.61
C GLY A 2 -13.32 -8.26 12.30
N ASN A 3 -12.01 -8.24 12.00
CA ASN A 3 -11.44 -7.87 10.72
C ASN A 3 -10.38 -8.91 10.35
N GLU A 4 -10.46 -9.47 9.14
CA GLU A 4 -9.54 -10.48 8.61
C GLU A 4 -9.19 -11.63 9.57
N VAL A 5 -10.16 -12.07 10.38
CA VAL A 5 -9.93 -13.03 11.47
C VAL A 5 -9.38 -14.37 10.97
N LEU A 6 -9.62 -14.75 9.72
CA LEU A 6 -9.08 -16.00 9.16
C LEU A 6 -7.59 -15.92 8.83
N SER A 7 -7.00 -14.72 8.81
CA SER A 7 -5.56 -14.47 8.61
C SER A 7 -4.75 -14.64 9.91
N THR A 8 -5.37 -14.62 11.09
CA THR A 8 -4.62 -14.75 12.36
C THR A 8 -4.16 -16.19 12.63
N ALA A 9 -3.06 -16.32 13.37
CA ALA A 9 -2.61 -17.60 13.92
C ALA A 9 -3.50 -18.12 15.06
N ASN A 10 -4.32 -17.26 15.68
CA ASN A 10 -5.13 -17.62 16.83
C ASN A 10 -6.38 -18.43 16.45
N LYS A 11 -6.31 -19.76 16.61
CA LYS A 11 -7.41 -20.68 16.30
C LYS A 11 -8.66 -20.47 17.16
N LEU A 12 -8.53 -19.95 18.38
CA LEU A 12 -9.68 -19.64 19.22
C LEU A 12 -10.48 -18.47 18.67
N LEU A 13 -9.81 -17.42 18.16
CA LEU A 13 -10.49 -16.30 17.50
C LEU A 13 -11.24 -16.75 16.25
N ILE A 14 -10.61 -17.60 15.43
CA ILE A 14 -11.24 -18.16 14.23
C ILE A 14 -12.48 -19.00 14.60
N ALA A 15 -12.34 -19.91 15.56
CA ALA A 15 -13.45 -20.78 16.00
C ALA A 15 -14.60 -20.00 16.65
N SER A 16 -14.29 -18.87 17.30
CA SER A 16 -15.29 -18.04 17.99
C SER A 16 -15.99 -17.02 17.07
N LEU A 17 -15.55 -16.88 15.81
CA LEU A 17 -16.04 -15.86 14.89
C LEU A 17 -17.57 -15.98 14.66
N VAL A 18 -18.03 -17.13 14.18
CA VAL A 18 -19.46 -17.33 13.86
C VAL A 18 -20.34 -17.30 15.13
N PRO A 19 -19.98 -17.94 16.26
CA PRO A 19 -20.74 -17.82 17.50
C PRO A 19 -20.88 -16.37 18.01
N ALA A 20 -19.82 -15.55 17.91
CA ALA A 20 -19.87 -14.16 18.31
C ALA A 20 -20.77 -13.32 17.37
N MET A 21 -20.76 -13.58 16.06
CA MET A 21 -21.68 -12.95 15.10
C MET A 21 -23.13 -13.29 15.39
N GLN A 22 -23.42 -14.57 15.67
CA GLN A 22 -24.76 -15.03 16.05
C GLN A 22 -25.25 -14.34 17.32
N THR A 23 -24.40 -14.26 18.35
CA THR A 23 -24.72 -13.59 19.62
C THR A 23 -25.06 -12.11 19.41
N LEU A 24 -24.25 -11.39 18.62
CA LEU A 24 -24.52 -9.99 18.31
C LEU A 24 -25.83 -9.82 17.53
N HIS A 25 -26.10 -10.69 16.56
CA HIS A 25 -27.36 -10.66 15.82
C HIS A 25 -28.57 -10.94 16.72
N THR A 26 -28.48 -11.91 17.64
CA THR A 26 -29.53 -12.16 18.63
C THR A 26 -29.81 -10.93 19.50
N ALA A 27 -28.77 -10.21 19.93
CA ALA A 27 -28.94 -8.97 20.69
C ALA A 27 -29.64 -7.88 19.86
N LEU A 28 -29.27 -7.72 18.59
CA LEU A 28 -29.94 -6.78 17.68
C LEU A 28 -31.41 -7.15 17.42
N ALA A 29 -31.70 -8.45 17.26
CA ALA A 29 -33.05 -8.94 17.07
C ALA A 29 -33.94 -8.71 18.30
N ALA A 30 -33.38 -8.86 19.51
CA ALA A 30 -34.10 -8.59 20.76
C ALA A 30 -34.59 -7.13 20.88
N VAL A 31 -33.94 -6.20 20.17
CA VAL A 31 -34.33 -4.78 20.09
C VAL A 31 -34.87 -4.38 18.71
N SER A 32 -35.22 -5.35 17.85
CA SER A 32 -35.78 -5.13 16.50
C SER A 32 -34.90 -4.27 15.57
N LEU A 33 -33.57 -4.33 15.74
CA LEU A 33 -32.59 -3.62 14.91
C LEU A 33 -31.93 -4.49 13.85
N ASP A 34 -32.12 -5.81 13.88
CA ASP A 34 -31.49 -6.82 13.00
C ASP A 34 -31.80 -6.64 11.51
N ARG A 35 -32.92 -5.99 11.19
CA ARG A 35 -33.27 -5.63 9.80
C ARG A 35 -32.50 -4.42 9.29
N ARG A 36 -32.10 -3.51 10.19
CA ARG A 36 -31.41 -2.25 9.86
C ARG A 36 -29.90 -2.33 10.04
N ILE A 37 -29.43 -3.12 11.01
CA ILE A 37 -28.02 -3.30 11.34
C ILE A 37 -27.66 -4.75 11.02
N LYS A 38 -26.95 -4.95 9.91
CA LYS A 38 -26.49 -6.27 9.46
C LYS A 38 -25.18 -6.64 10.14
N VAL A 39 -25.01 -7.93 10.43
CA VAL A 39 -23.80 -8.45 11.07
C VAL A 39 -23.01 -9.23 10.02
N SER A 40 -21.82 -8.74 9.71
CA SER A 40 -20.86 -9.39 8.81
C SER A 40 -19.44 -9.33 9.37
N THR A 41 -18.47 -9.83 8.62
CA THR A 41 -17.04 -9.77 8.91
C THR A 41 -16.27 -9.63 7.59
N PRO A 42 -15.41 -8.62 7.44
CA PRO A 42 -14.53 -8.50 6.28
C PRO A 42 -13.42 -9.57 6.29
N HIS A 43 -13.02 -9.97 5.09
CA HIS A 43 -11.98 -10.97 4.86
C HIS A 43 -10.95 -10.49 3.84
N SER A 44 -9.66 -10.69 4.12
CA SER A 44 -8.63 -10.64 3.07
C SER A 44 -8.89 -11.71 2.01
N LEU A 45 -8.33 -11.53 0.81
CA LEU A 45 -8.32 -12.59 -0.21
C LEU A 45 -7.46 -13.80 0.18
N GLY A 46 -6.70 -13.71 1.28
CA GLY A 46 -5.96 -14.83 1.86
C GLY A 46 -6.84 -16.00 2.30
N ILE A 47 -8.16 -15.86 2.32
CA ILE A 47 -9.09 -17.00 2.54
C ILE A 47 -9.16 -17.98 1.35
N LEU A 48 -8.65 -17.57 0.17
CA LEU A 48 -8.59 -18.41 -1.02
C LEU A 48 -7.30 -19.25 -1.04
N SER A 49 -7.38 -20.49 -1.53
CA SER A 49 -6.21 -21.32 -1.86
C SER A 49 -5.80 -21.19 -3.32
N THR A 50 -6.77 -20.90 -4.19
CA THR A 50 -6.58 -20.71 -5.63
C THR A 50 -7.47 -19.55 -6.07
N SER A 51 -6.96 -18.70 -6.95
CA SER A 51 -7.65 -17.51 -7.45
C SER A 51 -7.28 -17.12 -8.87
N SER A 52 -6.34 -17.85 -9.51
CA SER A 52 -5.91 -17.58 -10.88
C SER A 52 -5.85 -18.89 -11.69
N PRO A 53 -6.60 -18.99 -12.81
CA PRO A 53 -7.55 -17.99 -13.29
C PRO A 53 -8.79 -17.89 -12.36
N PRO A 54 -9.57 -16.79 -12.40
CA PRO A 54 -10.66 -16.53 -11.44
C PRO A 54 -11.68 -17.66 -11.28
N SER A 55 -12.00 -18.37 -12.36
CA SER A 55 -12.91 -19.53 -12.35
C SER A 55 -12.46 -20.69 -11.45
N THR A 56 -11.18 -20.75 -11.09
CA THR A 56 -10.61 -21.75 -10.17
C THR A 56 -10.67 -21.32 -8.71
N GLY A 57 -11.25 -20.14 -8.45
CA GLY A 57 -11.45 -19.58 -7.12
C GLY A 57 -11.98 -20.61 -6.13
N LYS A 58 -11.22 -20.89 -5.07
CA LYS A 58 -11.60 -21.86 -4.02
C LYS A 58 -11.09 -21.41 -2.66
N PHE A 59 -11.94 -21.56 -1.64
CA PHE A 59 -11.54 -21.33 -0.25
C PHE A 59 -10.54 -22.39 0.25
N ARG A 60 -9.68 -22.00 1.19
CA ARG A 60 -8.70 -22.90 1.82
C ARG A 60 -9.36 -24.13 2.44
N GLN A 61 -8.76 -25.29 2.20
CA GLN A 61 -9.23 -26.56 2.72
C GLN A 61 -9.34 -26.53 4.26
N GLY A 62 -10.45 -27.04 4.77
CA GLY A 62 -10.77 -27.05 6.20
C GLY A 62 -11.49 -25.77 6.63
N TYR A 63 -11.06 -24.60 6.17
CA TYR A 63 -11.76 -23.34 6.46
C TYR A 63 -13.08 -23.26 5.71
N ASP A 64 -13.10 -23.75 4.46
CA ASP A 64 -14.30 -23.90 3.63
C ASP A 64 -15.45 -24.62 4.36
N VAL A 65 -15.16 -25.74 5.03
CA VAL A 65 -16.17 -26.55 5.72
C VAL A 65 -16.46 -26.05 7.14
N HIS A 66 -15.43 -25.75 7.93
CA HIS A 66 -15.59 -25.55 9.38
C HIS A 66 -15.83 -24.10 9.78
N VAL A 67 -15.56 -23.13 8.91
CA VAL A 67 -15.66 -21.70 9.23
C VAL A 67 -16.55 -20.98 8.22
N LEU A 68 -16.19 -21.04 6.93
CA LEU A 68 -16.83 -20.26 5.89
C LEU A 68 -18.23 -20.77 5.54
N LYS A 69 -18.46 -22.08 5.46
CA LYS A 69 -19.82 -22.60 5.20
C LYS A 69 -20.83 -22.26 6.32
N PRO A 70 -20.50 -22.42 7.63
CA PRO A 70 -21.34 -21.92 8.72
C PRO A 70 -21.56 -20.40 8.67
N LEU A 71 -20.49 -19.63 8.39
CA LEU A 71 -20.56 -18.18 8.23
C LEU A 71 -21.53 -17.79 7.10
N LEU A 72 -21.36 -18.35 5.91
CA LEU A 72 -22.20 -18.07 4.74
C LEU A 72 -23.65 -18.47 4.97
N SER A 73 -23.88 -19.56 5.70
CA SER A 73 -25.24 -19.97 6.10
C SER A 73 -25.87 -18.95 7.04
N PHE A 74 -25.13 -18.41 8.00
CA PHE A 74 -25.57 -17.33 8.88
C PHE A 74 -25.84 -16.03 8.10
N LEU A 75 -24.94 -15.63 7.20
CA LEU A 75 -25.08 -14.43 6.37
C LEU A 75 -26.34 -14.51 5.49
N ARG A 76 -26.53 -15.64 4.78
CA ARG A 76 -27.75 -15.90 4.01
C ARG A 76 -29.01 -15.83 4.89
N ALA A 77 -29.03 -16.51 6.04
CA ALA A 77 -30.19 -16.56 6.92
C ALA A 77 -30.59 -15.18 7.50
N THR A 78 -29.63 -14.27 7.63
CA THR A 78 -29.84 -12.93 8.19
C THR A 78 -29.94 -11.83 7.14
N ASN A 79 -29.84 -12.19 5.85
CA ASN A 79 -29.72 -11.27 4.73
C ASN A 79 -28.59 -10.24 4.97
N SER A 80 -27.43 -10.73 5.38
CA SER A 80 -26.20 -9.96 5.60
C SER A 80 -25.19 -10.25 4.48
N PRO A 81 -24.38 -9.27 4.05
CA PRO A 81 -23.43 -9.47 2.96
C PRO A 81 -22.20 -10.25 3.42
N PHE A 82 -21.52 -10.90 2.47
CA PHE A 82 -20.16 -11.37 2.57
C PHE A 82 -19.20 -10.24 2.21
N MET A 83 -18.39 -9.81 3.18
CA MET A 83 -17.50 -8.67 3.05
C MET A 83 -16.08 -9.13 2.72
N ILE A 84 -15.45 -8.53 1.71
CA ILE A 84 -14.07 -8.84 1.31
C ILE A 84 -13.24 -7.57 1.17
N ASN A 85 -11.93 -7.73 1.34
CA ASN A 85 -10.92 -6.69 1.18
C ASN A 85 -10.05 -7.00 -0.05
N PRO A 86 -10.56 -6.80 -1.29
CA PRO A 86 -9.81 -7.04 -2.51
C PRO A 86 -8.86 -5.87 -2.77
N TYR A 87 -7.55 -6.14 -2.70
CA TYR A 87 -6.50 -5.18 -3.02
C TYR A 87 -5.71 -5.66 -4.24
N PRO A 88 -5.98 -5.11 -5.44
CA PRO A 88 -5.07 -5.21 -6.57
C PRO A 88 -3.64 -4.79 -6.22
N PHE A 89 -3.49 -3.79 -5.36
CA PHE A 89 -2.20 -3.27 -4.87
C PHE A 89 -1.28 -4.36 -4.27
N PHE A 90 -1.80 -5.39 -3.59
CA PHE A 90 -0.93 -6.42 -3.02
C PHE A 90 -0.58 -7.55 -4.00
N GLY A 91 -1.19 -7.57 -5.19
CA GLY A 91 -1.08 -8.67 -6.16
C GLY A 91 -0.48 -8.29 -7.50
N TYR A 92 -0.11 -7.03 -7.72
CA TYR A 92 0.44 -6.57 -9.00
C TYR A 92 1.96 -6.72 -9.08
N SER A 93 2.45 -6.63 -10.32
CA SER A 93 3.84 -6.50 -10.72
C SER A 93 3.95 -5.32 -11.70
N ALA A 94 5.17 -4.92 -12.06
CA ALA A 94 5.37 -3.85 -13.05
C ALA A 94 4.63 -4.12 -14.38
N GLU A 95 4.58 -5.38 -14.83
CA GLU A 95 3.92 -5.80 -16.07
C GLU A 95 2.39 -5.81 -15.97
N THR A 96 1.85 -5.88 -14.76
CA THR A 96 0.41 -5.94 -14.49
C THR A 96 -0.13 -4.67 -13.85
N LEU A 97 0.67 -3.60 -13.78
CA LEU A 97 0.27 -2.32 -13.21
C LEU A 97 -0.95 -1.74 -13.93
N ASP A 98 -0.96 -1.74 -15.26
CA ASP A 98 -2.09 -1.22 -16.03
C ASP A 98 -3.38 -2.02 -15.78
N TYR A 99 -3.24 -3.34 -15.63
CA TYR A 99 -4.34 -4.23 -15.26
C TYR A 99 -4.83 -3.99 -13.83
N ALA A 100 -3.95 -3.62 -12.90
CA ALA A 100 -4.31 -3.29 -11.52
C ALA A 100 -4.96 -1.89 -11.39
N LEU A 101 -4.55 -0.92 -12.20
CA LEU A 101 -5.01 0.47 -12.19
C LEU A 101 -6.22 0.74 -13.12
N PHE A 102 -6.82 -0.29 -13.72
CA PHE A 102 -7.90 -0.16 -14.72
C PHE A 102 -7.50 0.60 -16.00
N ARG A 103 -6.20 0.72 -16.28
CA ARG A 103 -5.70 1.35 -17.51
C ARG A 103 -5.94 0.43 -18.71
N PRO A 104 -6.00 0.96 -19.95
CA PRO A 104 -6.13 0.14 -21.15
C PRO A 104 -5.03 -0.93 -21.23
N ASN A 105 -5.42 -2.19 -21.36
CA ASN A 105 -4.52 -3.33 -21.48
C ASN A 105 -5.19 -4.45 -22.30
N SER A 106 -4.44 -5.51 -22.64
CA SER A 106 -4.95 -6.63 -23.45
C SER A 106 -5.93 -7.55 -22.70
N GLY A 107 -6.03 -7.40 -21.38
CA GLY A 107 -6.78 -8.28 -20.50
C GLY A 107 -6.13 -9.65 -20.30
N VAL A 108 -6.67 -10.39 -19.34
CA VAL A 108 -6.25 -11.76 -18.99
C VAL A 108 -7.40 -12.71 -19.30
N LEU A 109 -7.17 -13.68 -20.18
CA LEU A 109 -8.14 -14.71 -20.53
C LEU A 109 -8.22 -15.77 -19.42
N ASP A 110 -9.42 -16.01 -18.92
CA ASP A 110 -9.74 -17.19 -18.13
C ASP A 110 -10.12 -18.34 -19.07
N GLU A 111 -9.22 -19.31 -19.22
CA GLU A 111 -9.38 -20.42 -20.17
C GLU A 111 -10.56 -21.35 -19.87
N ASN A 112 -11.05 -21.41 -18.62
CA ASN A 112 -12.17 -22.29 -18.28
C ASN A 112 -13.51 -21.66 -18.67
N THR A 113 -13.63 -20.34 -18.53
CA THR A 113 -14.88 -19.61 -18.76
C THR A 113 -14.89 -18.85 -20.08
N GLN A 114 -13.74 -18.74 -20.75
CA GLN A 114 -13.53 -17.94 -21.96
C GLN A 114 -13.88 -16.46 -21.76
N ARG A 115 -13.75 -15.97 -20.52
CA ARG A 115 -13.95 -14.57 -20.17
C ARG A 115 -12.61 -13.86 -20.11
N VAL A 116 -12.57 -12.64 -20.64
CA VAL A 116 -11.40 -11.77 -20.54
C VAL A 116 -11.63 -10.77 -19.43
N TYR A 117 -10.70 -10.71 -18.48
CA TYR A 117 -10.68 -9.73 -17.41
C TYR A 117 -9.77 -8.58 -17.82
N THR A 118 -10.29 -7.36 -17.87
CA THR A 118 -9.52 -6.17 -18.24
C THR A 118 -9.02 -5.40 -17.02
N ASN A 119 -9.46 -5.76 -15.81
CA ASN A 119 -8.92 -5.21 -14.57
C ASN A 119 -8.82 -6.28 -13.48
N MET A 120 -7.88 -6.09 -12.55
CA MET A 120 -7.57 -7.06 -11.51
C MET A 120 -8.65 -7.17 -10.44
N LEU A 121 -9.38 -6.09 -10.15
CA LEU A 121 -10.46 -6.10 -9.16
C LEU A 121 -11.57 -7.08 -9.57
N ASP A 122 -12.00 -7.06 -10.83
CA ASP A 122 -13.02 -7.97 -11.35
C ASP A 122 -12.57 -9.43 -11.25
N ALA A 123 -11.30 -9.70 -11.56
CA ALA A 123 -10.74 -11.04 -11.42
C ALA A 123 -10.71 -11.52 -9.96
N GLN A 124 -10.36 -10.63 -9.02
CA GLN A 124 -10.38 -10.93 -7.59
C GLN A 124 -11.81 -11.19 -7.08
N LEU A 125 -12.78 -10.38 -7.50
CA LEU A 125 -14.20 -10.55 -7.17
C LEU A 125 -14.77 -11.86 -7.73
N ASP A 126 -14.45 -12.19 -8.97
CA ASP A 126 -14.92 -13.43 -9.62
C ASP A 126 -14.23 -14.68 -9.08
N ALA A 127 -13.00 -14.57 -8.56
CA ALA A 127 -12.37 -15.64 -7.79
C ALA A 127 -13.13 -15.91 -6.48
N VAL A 128 -13.55 -14.86 -5.76
CA VAL A 128 -14.39 -15.02 -4.57
C VAL A 128 -15.75 -15.62 -4.94
N PHE A 129 -16.39 -15.11 -6.01
CA PHE A 129 -17.67 -15.64 -6.48
C PHE A 129 -17.59 -17.11 -6.89
N SER A 130 -16.52 -17.52 -7.57
CA SER A 130 -16.28 -18.92 -7.92
C SER A 130 -16.16 -19.79 -6.67
N ALA A 131 -15.47 -19.32 -5.62
CA ALA A 131 -15.39 -20.02 -4.35
C ALA A 131 -16.76 -20.14 -3.64
N LEU A 132 -17.56 -19.06 -3.64
CA LEU A 132 -18.94 -19.07 -3.14
C LEU A 132 -19.81 -20.05 -3.91
N LYS A 133 -19.65 -20.13 -5.24
CA LYS A 133 -20.38 -21.03 -6.12
C LYS A 133 -20.11 -22.50 -5.78
N ILE A 134 -18.86 -22.86 -5.50
CA ILE A 134 -18.48 -24.23 -5.07
C ILE A 134 -19.23 -24.63 -3.79
N LEU A 135 -19.40 -23.70 -2.85
CA LEU A 135 -20.13 -23.95 -1.61
C LEU A 135 -21.66 -23.80 -1.76
N GLY A 136 -22.14 -23.31 -2.90
CA GLY A 136 -23.55 -23.11 -3.22
C GLY A 136 -24.15 -21.84 -2.63
N PHE A 137 -23.38 -20.74 -2.50
CA PHE A 137 -23.77 -19.45 -1.91
C PHE A 137 -23.69 -18.26 -2.87
N THR A 138 -24.11 -18.45 -4.12
CA THR A 138 -24.07 -17.39 -5.16
C THR A 138 -25.07 -16.26 -4.94
N ASP A 139 -26.09 -16.49 -4.12
CA ASP A 139 -27.15 -15.54 -3.72
C ASP A 139 -26.76 -14.64 -2.54
N VAL A 140 -25.62 -14.90 -1.89
CA VAL A 140 -25.13 -14.01 -0.82
C VAL A 140 -24.52 -12.76 -1.44
N GLU A 141 -24.90 -11.59 -0.92
CA GLU A 141 -24.36 -10.32 -1.40
C GLU A 141 -22.87 -10.18 -1.14
N ILE A 142 -22.12 -9.60 -2.09
CA ILE A 142 -20.69 -9.31 -1.92
C ILE A 142 -20.53 -7.82 -1.73
N VAL A 143 -19.79 -7.43 -0.68
CA VAL A 143 -19.43 -6.04 -0.40
C VAL A 143 -17.91 -5.91 -0.41
N ILE A 144 -17.41 -4.89 -1.09
CA ILE A 144 -15.99 -4.50 -1.08
C ILE A 144 -15.80 -3.63 0.17
N ALA A 145 -15.35 -4.26 1.24
CA ALA A 145 -15.24 -3.64 2.55
C ALA A 145 -14.01 -2.75 2.68
N GLU A 146 -12.91 -3.08 2.00
CA GLU A 146 -11.72 -2.26 1.92
C GLU A 146 -11.03 -2.49 0.56
N THR A 147 -10.72 -1.41 -0.14
CA THR A 147 -9.83 -1.42 -1.30
C THR A 147 -9.26 -0.02 -1.50
N GLY A 148 -8.05 0.09 -2.01
CA GLY A 148 -7.39 1.38 -2.20
C GLY A 148 -6.00 1.21 -2.75
N TRP A 149 -5.33 2.35 -2.94
CA TRP A 149 -3.98 2.42 -3.46
C TRP A 149 -3.18 3.51 -2.74
N PRO A 150 -1.96 3.21 -2.28
CA PRO A 150 -1.16 4.17 -1.52
C PRO A 150 -0.55 5.22 -2.45
N SER A 151 -0.48 6.45 -1.93
CA SER A 151 0.03 7.63 -2.66
C SER A 151 1.51 7.92 -2.46
N ASP A 152 2.13 7.19 -1.54
CA ASP A 152 3.56 7.24 -1.25
C ASP A 152 3.97 5.90 -0.63
N GLY A 153 5.23 5.53 -0.74
CA GLY A 153 5.72 4.20 -0.42
C GLY A 153 7.23 4.15 -0.33
N ASP A 154 7.78 2.97 -0.01
CA ASP A 154 9.23 2.82 0.04
C ASP A 154 9.83 3.07 -1.35
N GLU A 155 11.08 3.53 -1.41
CA GLU A 155 11.68 3.90 -2.69
C GLU A 155 11.75 2.70 -3.66
N GLY A 156 11.50 2.96 -4.95
CA GLY A 156 11.48 1.95 -5.99
C GLY A 156 10.18 1.14 -6.10
N GLN A 157 9.17 1.42 -5.26
CA GLN A 157 7.84 0.83 -5.41
C GLN A 157 7.14 1.37 -6.66
N VAL A 158 7.11 0.55 -7.72
CA VAL A 158 6.52 0.90 -9.02
C VAL A 158 5.04 1.21 -8.88
N GLY A 159 4.60 2.36 -9.40
CA GLY A 159 3.19 2.76 -9.38
C GLY A 159 2.67 3.13 -7.99
N VAL A 160 3.55 3.43 -7.02
CA VAL A 160 3.16 3.96 -5.71
C VAL A 160 3.49 5.44 -5.67
N ASP A 161 2.52 6.24 -6.09
CA ASP A 161 2.61 7.69 -6.18
C ASP A 161 1.19 8.29 -6.17
N VAL A 162 1.12 9.61 -6.03
CA VAL A 162 -0.14 10.36 -5.97
C VAL A 162 -0.98 10.16 -7.24
N GLU A 163 -0.35 10.04 -8.41
CA GLU A 163 -1.04 9.89 -9.70
C GLU A 163 -1.71 8.52 -9.81
N SER A 164 -0.96 7.46 -9.52
CA SER A 164 -1.45 6.08 -9.53
C SER A 164 -2.53 5.85 -8.47
N ALA A 165 -2.40 6.48 -7.28
CA ALA A 165 -3.44 6.43 -6.26
C ALA A 165 -4.74 7.15 -6.68
N ALA A 166 -4.61 8.31 -7.32
CA ALA A 166 -5.74 9.04 -7.88
C ALA A 166 -6.43 8.28 -9.01
N GLU A 167 -5.65 7.65 -9.89
CA GLU A 167 -6.15 6.81 -10.97
C GLU A 167 -6.88 5.58 -10.44
N TYR A 168 -6.28 4.82 -9.51
CA TYR A 168 -6.93 3.63 -8.96
C TYR A 168 -8.27 3.98 -8.32
N ASN A 169 -8.29 4.94 -7.38
CA ASN A 169 -9.49 5.30 -6.66
C ASN A 169 -10.53 6.03 -7.54
N GLY A 170 -10.06 6.79 -8.54
CA GLY A 170 -10.91 7.41 -9.55
C GLY A 170 -11.58 6.38 -10.46
N ASN A 171 -10.79 5.48 -11.06
CA ASN A 171 -11.27 4.44 -11.96
C ASN A 171 -12.13 3.40 -11.24
N LEU A 172 -11.78 3.04 -10.00
CA LEU A 172 -12.61 2.23 -9.12
C LEU A 172 -14.01 2.82 -9.00
N ARG A 173 -14.11 4.12 -8.66
CA ARG A 173 -15.41 4.80 -8.55
C ARG A 173 -16.19 4.71 -9.86
N GLU A 174 -15.58 5.09 -10.98
CA GLU A 174 -16.26 5.07 -12.29
C GLU A 174 -16.73 3.65 -12.64
N HIS A 175 -15.90 2.64 -12.41
CA HIS A 175 -16.22 1.24 -12.65
C HIS A 175 -17.42 0.77 -11.81
N VAL A 176 -17.39 0.97 -10.48
CA VAL A 176 -18.49 0.52 -9.62
C VAL A 176 -19.79 1.30 -9.85
N MET A 177 -19.69 2.59 -10.20
CA MET A 177 -20.85 3.43 -10.53
C MET A 177 -21.44 3.14 -11.92
N SER A 178 -20.65 2.58 -12.85
CA SER A 178 -21.15 2.19 -14.17
C SER A 178 -22.21 1.08 -14.12
N GLY A 179 -22.17 0.26 -13.06
CA GLY A 179 -23.07 -0.88 -12.89
C GLY A 179 -22.79 -2.04 -13.86
N VAL A 180 -21.67 -2.06 -14.57
CA VAL A 180 -21.31 -3.14 -15.51
C VAL A 180 -21.15 -4.50 -14.81
N GLY A 181 -20.75 -4.49 -13.54
CA GLY A 181 -20.44 -5.67 -12.76
C GLY A 181 -19.11 -6.31 -13.17
N THR A 182 -19.00 -7.62 -12.98
CA THR A 182 -17.81 -8.42 -13.36
C THR A 182 -18.16 -9.42 -14.46
N PRO A 183 -17.17 -10.04 -15.14
CA PRO A 183 -17.44 -11.05 -16.17
C PRO A 183 -18.32 -12.24 -15.73
N LEU A 184 -18.22 -12.72 -14.49
CA LEU A 184 -19.09 -13.79 -13.95
C LEU A 184 -20.30 -13.26 -13.18
N MET A 185 -20.33 -11.98 -12.80
CA MET A 185 -21.46 -11.31 -12.16
C MET A 185 -21.87 -10.04 -12.94
N PRO A 186 -22.32 -10.18 -14.21
CA PRO A 186 -22.66 -9.03 -15.03
C PRO A 186 -23.87 -8.28 -14.48
N ASN A 187 -23.86 -6.95 -14.60
CA ASN A 187 -24.87 -6.03 -14.08
C ASN A 187 -25.04 -6.04 -12.55
N ARG A 188 -24.10 -6.66 -11.82
CA ARG A 188 -24.08 -6.62 -10.36
C ARG A 188 -23.43 -5.32 -9.89
N THR A 189 -24.03 -4.69 -8.89
CA THR A 189 -23.41 -3.55 -8.19
C THR A 189 -22.78 -4.02 -6.89
N PHE A 190 -21.67 -3.41 -6.51
CA PHE A 190 -20.95 -3.74 -5.29
C PHE A 190 -20.91 -2.50 -4.41
N GLU A 191 -21.50 -2.57 -3.22
CA GLU A 191 -21.23 -1.55 -2.20
C GLU A 191 -19.73 -1.58 -1.90
N THR A 192 -19.10 -0.42 -1.99
CA THR A 192 -17.64 -0.31 -2.04
C THR A 192 -17.15 0.79 -1.11
N TYR A 193 -16.19 0.44 -0.27
CA TYR A 193 -15.56 1.32 0.70
C TYR A 193 -14.10 1.53 0.32
N ILE A 194 -13.74 2.78 0.02
CA ILE A 194 -12.36 3.17 -0.31
C ILE A 194 -11.56 3.26 0.99
N PHE A 195 -10.47 2.50 1.06
CA PHE A 195 -9.48 2.57 2.10
C PHE A 195 -8.38 3.58 1.69
N ALA A 196 -8.19 4.70 2.37
CA ALA A 196 -8.91 5.18 3.55
C ALA A 196 -9.17 6.69 3.48
N LEU A 197 -9.86 7.24 4.48
CA LEU A 197 -10.12 8.67 4.51
C LEU A 197 -8.85 9.48 4.76
N PHE A 198 -7.97 9.05 5.68
CA PHE A 198 -6.78 9.80 6.07
C PHE A 198 -5.50 8.97 5.93
N ASN A 199 -4.37 9.66 5.73
CA ASN A 199 -3.05 9.08 5.96
C ASN A 199 -2.88 8.78 7.45
N GLU A 200 -2.45 7.57 7.78
CA GLU A 200 -2.37 7.05 9.15
C GLU A 200 -0.90 6.85 9.56
N ASN A 201 -0.25 7.92 10.00
CA ASN A 201 1.20 7.96 10.27
C ASN A 201 1.70 6.98 11.36
N LEU A 202 0.80 6.44 12.19
CA LEU A 202 1.09 5.44 13.21
C LEU A 202 0.85 3.99 12.74
N LYS A 203 0.43 3.76 11.49
CA LYS A 203 0.30 2.40 10.97
C LYS A 203 1.67 1.70 10.96
N PRO A 204 1.74 0.46 11.48
CA PRO A 204 2.95 -0.32 11.41
C PRO A 204 3.16 -0.87 9.99
N GLY A 205 4.38 -1.30 9.69
CA GLY A 205 4.70 -1.90 8.39
C GLY A 205 5.38 -0.94 7.41
N PRO A 206 5.34 -1.27 6.11
CA PRO A 206 5.95 -0.48 5.04
C PRO A 206 5.45 0.97 4.99
N LEU A 207 6.20 1.86 4.34
CA LEU A 207 5.80 3.28 4.27
C LEU A 207 4.44 3.46 3.60
N CYS A 208 4.10 2.60 2.64
CA CYS A 208 2.82 2.65 1.92
C CYS A 208 1.60 2.47 2.83
N GLU A 209 1.72 1.71 3.93
CA GLU A 209 0.63 1.55 4.91
C GLU A 209 0.21 2.88 5.54
N LYS A 210 1.09 3.89 5.55
CA LYS A 210 0.82 5.21 6.13
C LYS A 210 0.16 6.17 5.14
N HIS A 211 0.05 5.80 3.85
CA HIS A 211 -0.24 6.72 2.75
C HIS A 211 -1.43 6.34 1.86
N PHE A 212 -2.38 5.54 2.37
CA PHE A 212 -3.63 5.18 1.67
C PHE A 212 -4.73 6.26 1.71
N GLY A 213 -4.50 7.37 2.41
CA GLY A 213 -5.52 8.40 2.65
C GLY A 213 -5.88 9.19 1.41
N LEU A 214 -7.18 9.48 1.25
CA LEU A 214 -7.65 10.54 0.34
C LEU A 214 -7.28 11.94 0.85
N PHE A 215 -7.06 12.09 2.16
CA PHE A 215 -6.72 13.33 2.84
C PHE A 215 -5.52 13.16 3.78
N GLN A 216 -4.78 14.25 3.98
CA GLN A 216 -3.85 14.40 5.09
C GLN A 216 -4.61 14.54 6.42
N PRO A 217 -3.97 14.29 7.58
CA PRO A 217 -4.60 14.44 8.89
C PRO A 217 -5.14 15.86 9.19
N ASP A 218 -4.61 16.89 8.51
CA ASP A 218 -5.04 18.28 8.62
C ASP A 218 -6.24 18.63 7.70
N LEU A 219 -6.86 17.62 7.09
CA LEU A 219 -7.97 17.71 6.12
C LEU A 219 -7.57 18.23 4.73
N THR A 220 -6.29 18.47 4.48
CA THR A 220 -5.82 18.81 3.13
C THR A 220 -5.98 17.59 2.22
N PRO A 221 -6.64 17.70 1.06
CA PRO A 221 -6.74 16.60 0.11
C PRO A 221 -5.35 16.17 -0.39
N VAL A 222 -5.10 14.86 -0.49
CA VAL A 222 -3.89 14.34 -1.15
C VAL A 222 -4.06 14.38 -2.67
N TYR A 223 -5.22 13.96 -3.16
CA TYR A 223 -5.63 13.98 -4.57
C TYR A 223 -7.16 14.03 -4.68
N ASP A 224 -7.70 14.57 -5.78
CA ASP A 224 -9.15 14.60 -6.04
C ASP A 224 -9.54 13.48 -6.98
N ILE A 225 -10.42 12.60 -6.51
CA ILE A 225 -11.02 11.59 -7.36
C ILE A 225 -12.32 12.09 -8.02
N GLY A 226 -13.00 13.11 -7.49
CA GLY A 226 -14.29 13.61 -8.00
C GLY A 226 -15.44 13.51 -6.99
N ILE A 227 -15.14 13.21 -5.71
CA ILE A 227 -16.13 13.17 -4.61
C ILE A 227 -16.08 14.43 -3.73
N MET A 228 -15.12 15.32 -3.97
CA MET A 228 -14.90 16.52 -3.16
C MET A 228 -15.87 17.65 -3.53
N ARG A 229 -16.23 18.48 -2.54
CA ARG A 229 -16.93 19.75 -2.80
C ARG A 229 -16.00 20.70 -3.58
N PRO A 230 -16.53 21.59 -4.43
CA PRO A 230 -15.72 22.51 -5.25
C PRO A 230 -14.69 23.33 -4.46
N THR A 231 -15.01 23.73 -3.22
CA THR A 231 -14.12 24.50 -2.34
C THR A 231 -12.88 23.71 -1.89
N ALA A 232 -13.02 22.40 -1.64
CA ALA A 232 -11.89 21.55 -1.27
C ALA A 232 -11.02 21.24 -2.49
N ARG A 233 -11.63 21.06 -3.67
CA ARG A 233 -10.90 20.83 -4.93
C ARG A 233 -9.94 21.98 -5.29
N ALA A 234 -10.32 23.23 -5.00
CA ALA A 234 -9.48 24.41 -5.25
C ALA A 234 -8.23 24.52 -4.35
N SER A 235 -8.15 23.72 -3.27
CA SER A 235 -7.02 23.72 -2.33
C SER A 235 -5.91 22.72 -2.70
N ILE A 236 -6.14 21.87 -3.70
CA ILE A 236 -5.13 20.95 -4.22
C ILE A 236 -4.12 21.76 -5.03
N PRO A 237 -2.80 21.66 -4.75
CA PRO A 237 -1.78 22.21 -5.63
C PRO A 237 -1.92 21.54 -7.00
N TRP A 238 -2.51 22.26 -7.95
CA TRP A 238 -2.72 21.78 -9.31
C TRP A 238 -1.35 21.48 -9.94
N SER A 239 -1.08 20.21 -10.22
CA SER A 239 -0.22 19.82 -11.35
C SER A 239 -1.17 19.35 -12.46
N PRO A 240 -1.20 19.99 -13.65
CA PRO A 240 -1.98 19.42 -14.73
C PRO A 240 -1.31 18.10 -15.12
N ALA A 241 -2.12 17.07 -15.36
CA ALA A 241 -1.67 15.90 -16.13
C ALA A 241 -0.89 16.35 -17.38
N PRO A 242 0.18 15.66 -17.78
CA PRO A 242 0.92 16.05 -18.97
C PRO A 242 0.02 15.92 -20.19
N ALA A 243 -0.35 17.07 -20.75
CA ALA A 243 -0.85 17.14 -22.11
C ALA A 243 0.24 16.62 -23.05
N ALA A 244 -0.12 15.64 -23.88
CA ALA A 244 0.55 15.17 -25.10
C ALA A 244 2.04 15.51 -25.26
N ALA A 245 2.88 14.47 -25.25
CA ALA A 245 4.31 14.52 -25.52
C ALA A 245 4.71 15.50 -26.64
N PRO A 246 5.54 16.52 -26.37
CA PRO A 246 6.35 17.17 -27.38
C PRO A 246 7.59 16.32 -27.66
N GLN A 247 7.94 16.25 -28.93
CA GLN A 247 9.06 15.46 -29.47
C GLN A 247 10.41 15.82 -28.84
N LEU A 248 11.28 14.79 -28.77
CA LEU A 248 12.69 14.82 -28.35
C LEU A 248 13.45 16.08 -28.81
N GLY A 249 13.87 16.89 -27.84
CA GLY A 249 14.98 17.84 -27.94
C GLY A 249 16.24 17.29 -27.23
N PRO A 250 17.46 17.70 -27.61
CA PRO A 250 18.69 17.05 -27.17
C PRO A 250 19.04 17.38 -25.71
N ALA A 251 19.74 16.43 -25.08
CA ALA A 251 20.11 16.38 -23.66
C ALA A 251 20.78 17.67 -23.11
N PRO A 252 20.56 18.03 -21.82
CA PRO A 252 21.27 19.14 -21.20
C PRO A 252 22.65 18.72 -20.66
N GLN A 253 23.59 19.64 -20.82
CA GLN A 253 25.00 19.58 -20.43
C GLN A 253 25.23 19.85 -18.92
N GLN A 254 26.29 19.25 -18.37
CA GLN A 254 26.85 19.49 -17.03
C GLN A 254 27.57 20.85 -16.92
N LEU A 255 27.61 21.44 -15.72
CA LEU A 255 28.34 22.68 -15.34
C LEU A 255 28.65 22.66 -13.81
N PRO A 256 29.64 23.41 -13.27
CA PRO A 256 31.02 22.97 -12.99
C PRO A 256 31.41 22.76 -11.49
N LYS A 257 32.53 22.05 -11.27
CA LYS A 257 33.18 21.67 -9.99
C LYS A 257 34.12 22.77 -9.45
N ASP A 258 33.76 23.46 -8.37
CA ASP A 258 34.68 24.28 -7.54
C ASP A 258 34.15 24.49 -6.09
N GLY A 259 33.23 23.65 -5.62
CA GLY A 259 32.62 23.74 -4.29
C GLY A 259 33.08 22.60 -3.38
N LYS A 260 33.16 22.88 -2.08
CA LYS A 260 33.41 21.85 -1.06
C LYS A 260 32.35 20.76 -1.15
N GLN A 261 32.76 19.50 -1.04
CA GLN A 261 31.84 18.37 -1.13
C GLN A 261 31.78 17.57 0.19
N TRP A 262 30.59 17.09 0.50
CA TRP A 262 30.31 16.21 1.63
C TRP A 262 29.66 14.94 1.14
N CYS A 263 29.94 13.83 1.82
CA CYS A 263 29.28 12.56 1.57
C CYS A 263 28.18 12.33 2.61
N LEU A 264 26.94 12.25 2.15
CA LEU A 264 25.79 12.02 3.01
C LEU A 264 25.04 10.75 2.60
N PRO A 265 24.28 10.13 3.52
CA PRO A 265 23.44 9.00 3.20
C PRO A 265 22.38 9.45 2.22
N GLN A 266 22.18 8.72 1.13
CA GLN A 266 21.08 8.99 0.23
C GLN A 266 19.75 8.90 0.97
N SER A 267 18.77 9.71 0.59
CA SER A 267 17.47 9.81 1.29
C SER A 267 16.77 8.46 1.47
N ASP A 268 16.99 7.55 0.53
CA ASP A 268 16.46 6.19 0.42
C ASP A 268 17.30 5.11 1.10
N ALA A 269 18.55 5.40 1.48
CA ALA A 269 19.41 4.43 2.12
C ALA A 269 18.80 3.87 3.41
N HIS A 270 18.58 2.55 3.45
CA HIS A 270 17.95 1.85 4.57
C HIS A 270 18.78 1.91 5.84
N SER A 271 18.13 2.02 7.00
CA SER A 271 18.80 2.09 8.30
C SER A 271 19.72 0.90 8.57
N ASP A 272 19.42 -0.31 8.08
CA ASP A 272 20.31 -1.47 8.23
C ASP A 272 21.58 -1.34 7.40
N ALA A 273 21.49 -0.79 6.20
CA ALA A 273 22.65 -0.48 5.37
C ALA A 273 23.45 0.69 5.97
N LEU A 274 22.76 1.71 6.49
CA LEU A 274 23.38 2.81 7.21
C LEU A 274 24.05 2.38 8.50
N GLN A 275 23.49 1.41 9.22
CA GLN A 275 24.13 0.80 10.38
C GLN A 275 25.37 0.01 9.97
N LYS A 276 25.31 -0.76 8.86
CA LYS A 276 26.50 -1.41 8.29
C LYS A 276 27.56 -0.40 7.87
N ASN A 277 27.18 0.76 7.34
CA ASN A 277 28.11 1.85 7.00
C ASN A 277 28.77 2.41 8.27
N ILE A 278 28.00 2.65 9.34
CA ILE A 278 28.55 3.06 10.64
C ILE A 278 29.53 2.02 11.16
N ASP A 279 29.12 0.75 11.20
CA ASP A 279 29.91 -0.35 11.72
C ASP A 279 31.21 -0.55 10.91
N TYR A 280 31.12 -0.43 9.58
CA TYR A 280 32.25 -0.45 8.67
C TYR A 280 33.23 0.70 8.94
N VAL A 281 32.75 1.95 8.93
CA VAL A 281 33.60 3.13 9.13
C VAL A 281 34.24 3.13 10.52
N CYS A 282 33.48 2.87 11.57
CA CYS A 282 34.00 2.84 12.94
C CYS A 282 34.93 1.64 13.16
N GLY A 283 34.67 0.51 12.49
CA GLY A 283 35.52 -0.68 12.51
C GLY A 283 36.91 -0.49 11.87
N LEU A 284 37.04 0.46 10.94
CA LEU A 284 38.32 0.84 10.33
C LEU A 284 39.21 1.72 11.25
N GLY A 285 38.70 2.12 12.42
CA GLY A 285 39.43 2.94 13.38
C GLY A 285 39.29 4.45 13.17
N LEU A 286 38.31 4.91 12.37
CA LEU A 286 37.94 6.33 12.28
C LEU A 286 37.25 6.81 13.57
N ASP A 287 37.37 8.11 13.87
CA ASP A 287 36.83 8.68 15.11
C ASP A 287 35.30 8.83 15.09
N CYS A 288 34.61 7.82 15.63
CA CYS A 288 33.17 7.82 15.82
C CYS A 288 32.71 8.37 17.18
N LYS A 289 33.59 8.92 18.03
CA LYS A 289 33.15 9.54 19.30
C LYS A 289 32.09 10.64 19.15
N PRO A 290 32.08 11.46 18.08
CA PRO A 290 31.08 12.52 17.92
C PRO A 290 29.64 12.02 17.80
N ILE A 291 29.43 10.77 17.34
CA ILE A 291 28.11 10.15 17.20
C ILE A 291 27.73 9.22 18.37
N GLN A 292 28.57 9.11 19.39
CA GLN A 292 28.26 8.34 20.61
C GLN A 292 27.57 9.24 21.66
N GLU A 293 26.93 8.63 22.66
CA GLU A 293 26.22 9.36 23.71
C GLU A 293 27.10 10.44 24.36
N GLY A 294 26.62 11.69 24.38
CA GLY A 294 27.39 12.87 24.85
C GLY A 294 28.27 13.54 23.78
N GLY A 295 28.38 12.96 22.60
CA GLY A 295 29.09 13.51 21.44
C GLY A 295 28.39 14.70 20.78
N ALA A 296 29.15 15.50 20.03
CA ALA A 296 28.66 16.74 19.41
C ALA A 296 27.64 16.51 18.28
N CYS A 297 27.63 15.32 17.69
CA CYS A 297 26.79 14.86 16.57
C CYS A 297 25.86 13.71 16.97
N PHE A 298 25.66 13.48 18.27
CA PHE A 298 24.76 12.43 18.76
C PHE A 298 23.29 12.75 18.50
N ILE A 299 22.90 14.03 18.56
CA ILE A 299 21.51 14.46 18.36
C ILE A 299 21.36 15.05 16.95
N PRO A 300 20.37 14.61 16.14
CA PRO A 300 19.31 13.67 16.49
C PRO A 300 19.81 12.22 16.62
N ASP A 301 19.34 11.53 17.66
CA ASP A 301 19.73 10.13 17.96
C ASP A 301 19.01 9.17 17.00
N THR A 302 19.56 9.08 15.79
CA THR A 302 19.04 8.26 14.71
C THR A 302 20.19 7.67 13.91
N VAL A 303 20.02 6.43 13.45
CA VAL A 303 21.02 5.71 12.63
C VAL A 303 21.43 6.54 11.41
N ARG A 304 20.49 7.22 10.74
CA ARG A 304 20.80 8.07 9.59
C ARG A 304 21.69 9.26 9.95
N ALA A 305 21.42 9.95 11.04
CA ALA A 305 22.23 11.11 11.44
C ALA A 305 23.65 10.69 11.85
N HIS A 306 23.77 9.55 12.53
CA HIS A 306 25.07 8.98 12.88
C HIS A 306 25.83 8.47 11.65
N ALA A 307 25.14 7.80 10.72
CA ALA A 307 25.70 7.36 9.44
C ALA A 307 26.15 8.53 8.59
N ALA A 308 25.40 9.63 8.56
CA ALA A 308 25.77 10.83 7.84
C ALA A 308 27.12 11.38 8.28
N TYR A 309 27.34 11.44 9.59
CA TYR A 309 28.63 11.89 10.11
C TYR A 309 29.75 10.88 9.81
N ALA A 310 29.50 9.58 10.01
CA ALA A 310 30.48 8.52 9.76
C ALA A 310 30.89 8.43 8.27
N MET A 311 29.93 8.42 7.36
CA MET A 311 30.16 8.35 5.91
C MET A 311 30.93 9.58 5.41
N ASN A 312 30.60 10.79 5.90
CA ASN A 312 31.38 11.97 5.57
C ASN A 312 32.81 11.91 6.13
N ALA A 313 32.98 11.43 7.37
CA ALA A 313 34.31 11.29 7.97
C ALA A 313 35.21 10.33 7.17
N TYR A 314 34.64 9.22 6.68
CA TYR A 314 35.33 8.28 5.80
C TYR A 314 35.73 8.93 4.47
N TYR A 315 34.76 9.56 3.79
CA TYR A 315 34.99 10.25 2.51
C TYR A 315 36.13 11.28 2.57
N GLN A 316 36.21 12.05 3.67
CA GLN A 316 37.27 13.05 3.85
C GLN A 316 38.63 12.42 4.19
N ALA A 317 38.64 11.26 4.85
CA ALA A 317 39.87 10.56 5.24
C ALA A 317 40.53 9.81 4.06
N THR A 318 39.76 9.41 3.05
CA THR A 318 40.24 8.63 1.89
C THR A 318 40.62 9.48 0.68
N GLY A 319 40.46 10.80 0.75
CA GLY A 319 40.86 11.73 -0.33
C GLY A 319 39.72 12.20 -1.22
N GLY A 320 38.46 11.94 -0.86
CA GLY A 320 37.30 12.64 -1.41
C GLY A 320 36.88 12.25 -2.83
N SER A 321 37.15 11.03 -3.29
CA SER A 321 36.72 10.58 -4.61
C SER A 321 35.25 10.15 -4.63
N GLU A 322 34.59 10.26 -5.79
CA GLU A 322 33.16 9.93 -5.93
C GLU A 322 32.82 8.49 -5.52
N SER A 323 33.74 7.55 -5.79
CA SER A 323 33.63 6.15 -5.37
C SER A 323 33.70 5.95 -3.85
N ASP A 324 34.35 6.86 -3.12
CA ASP A 324 34.47 6.76 -1.66
C ASP A 324 33.16 7.13 -0.95
N CYS A 325 32.21 7.73 -1.68
CA CYS A 325 30.89 8.06 -1.18
C CYS A 325 29.80 7.05 -1.59
N ASP A 326 30.12 6.02 -2.38
CA ASP A 326 29.10 5.09 -2.90
C ASP A 326 28.45 4.26 -1.80
N PHE A 327 29.23 3.66 -0.90
CA PHE A 327 28.74 2.80 0.19
C PHE A 327 27.69 1.77 -0.25
N GLU A 328 27.96 1.02 -1.32
CA GLU A 328 26.98 0.10 -1.91
C GLU A 328 25.70 0.82 -2.36
N GLN A 329 25.86 1.98 -3.00
CA GLN A 329 24.78 2.88 -3.45
C GLN A 329 23.88 3.37 -2.30
N THR A 330 24.50 3.74 -1.18
CA THR A 330 23.78 4.33 -0.04
C THR A 330 24.29 5.70 0.35
N GLY A 331 25.35 6.21 -0.28
CA GLY A 331 25.85 7.57 -0.10
C GLY A 331 25.81 8.39 -1.39
N ALA A 332 25.66 9.71 -1.22
CA ALA A 332 25.69 10.68 -2.31
C ALA A 332 26.46 11.94 -1.90
N LEU A 333 27.09 12.56 -2.90
CA LEU A 333 27.77 13.82 -2.74
C LEU A 333 26.78 14.98 -2.70
N THR A 334 27.05 15.94 -1.82
CA THR A 334 26.36 17.22 -1.76
C THR A 334 27.35 18.37 -1.66
N ASP A 335 26.95 19.54 -2.16
CA ASP A 335 27.62 20.83 -2.04
C ASP A 335 27.04 21.69 -0.89
N VAL A 336 26.07 21.16 -0.14
CA VAL A 336 25.44 21.82 1.00
C VAL A 336 26.09 21.35 2.30
N ASP A 337 26.64 22.30 3.07
CA ASP A 337 27.25 22.01 4.39
C ASP A 337 26.19 21.46 5.37
N PRO A 338 26.28 20.18 5.79
CA PRO A 338 25.31 19.56 6.68
C PRO A 338 25.55 19.87 8.16
N SER A 339 26.52 20.73 8.49
CA SER A 339 26.83 21.12 9.86
C SER A 339 25.66 21.81 10.57
N TYR A 340 25.38 21.41 11.82
CA TYR A 340 24.34 22.02 12.64
C TYR A 340 24.78 22.12 14.10
N GLY A 341 24.41 23.21 14.77
CA GLY A 341 24.74 23.44 16.18
C GLY A 341 26.24 23.23 16.47
N ARG A 342 26.53 22.27 17.36
CA ARG A 342 27.90 21.85 17.72
C ARG A 342 28.45 20.72 16.83
N CYS A 343 27.63 20.08 16.01
CA CYS A 343 28.07 19.07 15.05
C CYS A 343 28.64 19.75 13.80
N LYS A 344 29.93 19.52 13.53
CA LYS A 344 30.64 20.12 12.40
C LYS A 344 31.17 19.05 11.47
N TYR A 345 30.78 19.13 10.19
CA TYR A 345 31.22 18.23 9.15
C TYR A 345 32.42 18.83 8.43
N LEU A 346 33.48 18.04 8.26
CA LEU A 346 34.64 18.45 7.48
C LEU A 346 34.28 18.44 6.00
N GLY A 347 34.62 19.52 5.28
CA GLY A 347 34.46 19.64 3.83
C GLY A 347 35.76 20.16 3.20
N GLN A 348 36.26 19.44 2.19
CA GLN A 348 37.41 19.80 1.36
C GLN A 348 36.96 20.43 0.06
#